data_AF-A0A7K4AJV5-F1
#
_entry.id   AF-A0A7K4AJV5-F1
#
_cell.length_a   1.000
_cell.length_b   1.000
_cell.length_c   1.000
_cell.angle_alpha   90.00
_cell.angle_beta   90.00
_cell.angle_gamma   90.00
#
_symmetry.space_group_name_H-M   'P 1'
#
loop_
_entity.id
_entity.type
_entity.pdbx_description
1 polymer ?
#
loop_
_entity_poly.entity_id
_entity_poly.type
_entity_poly.pdbx_seq_one_letter_code
_entity_poly.pdbx_strand_id
1 'polypeptide(L)'
;MDAEILDNYRKAGRILAEVLQEARPKVDVGVPLLEVAEFVEEAIRSKGGLPAFPCNISLDRSAAHYTPSPKDESVFAENMVKLDVGVHVDGYIA
;
A
#
# COMPACT_ATOMS: atom_id res chain seq x y z
N MET A 1 -12.42 -18.55 16.18
CA MET A 1 -12.68 -17.66 15.03
C MET A 1 -13.27 -18.53 13.94
N ASP A 2 -14.40 -18.14 13.38
CA ASP A 2 -15.07 -18.94 12.36
C ASP A 2 -14.15 -19.10 11.13
N ALA A 3 -14.25 -20.25 10.45
CA ALA A 3 -13.35 -20.60 9.36
C ALA A 3 -13.37 -19.56 8.23
N GLU A 4 -14.55 -18.99 7.96
CA GLU A 4 -14.76 -17.93 6.97
C GLU A 4 -14.04 -16.62 7.35
N ILE A 5 -14.15 -16.19 8.61
CA ILE A 5 -13.44 -15.01 9.14
C ILE A 5 -11.93 -15.19 8.96
N LEU A 6 -11.42 -16.39 9.29
CA LEU A 6 -10.00 -16.69 9.16
C LEU A 6 -9.53 -16.72 7.70
N ASP A 7 -10.37 -17.20 6.78
CA ASP A 7 -10.03 -17.17 5.35
C ASP A 7 -9.98 -15.74 4.81
N ASN A 8 -10.88 -14.85 5.24
CA ASN A 8 -10.85 -13.44 4.86
C ASN A 8 -9.56 -12.72 5.31
N TYR A 9 -9.13 -12.89 6.57
CA TYR A 9 -7.84 -12.36 7.03
C TYR A 9 -6.66 -12.93 6.23
N ARG A 10 -6.66 -14.23 5.93
CA ARG A 10 -5.60 -14.87 5.13
C ARG A 10 -5.60 -14.38 3.70
N LYS A 11 -6.77 -14.17 3.10
CA LYS A 11 -6.90 -13.61 1.75
C LYS A 11 -6.38 -12.18 1.71
N ALA A 12 -6.78 -11.32 2.64
CA ALA A 12 -6.26 -9.97 2.77
C ALA A 12 -4.72 -9.96 2.89
N GLY A 13 -4.16 -10.81 3.78
CA GLY A 13 -2.71 -10.92 3.97
C GLY A 13 -1.94 -11.44 2.74
N ARG A 14 -2.53 -12.35 1.96
CA ARG A 14 -1.95 -12.80 0.68
C ARG A 14 -1.88 -11.66 -0.34
N ILE A 15 -2.98 -10.93 -0.51
CA ILE A 15 -3.05 -9.77 -1.41
C ILE A 15 -2.03 -8.71 -0.99
N LEU A 16 -1.96 -8.38 0.31
CA LEU A 16 -0.98 -7.44 0.86
C LEU A 16 0.45 -7.85 0.51
N ALA A 17 0.81 -9.11 0.74
CA ALA A 17 2.15 -9.62 0.47
C ALA A 17 2.51 -9.51 -1.02
N GLU A 18 1.59 -9.89 -1.92
CA GLU A 18 1.80 -9.77 -3.37
C GLU A 18 1.98 -8.31 -3.80
N VAL A 19 1.09 -7.42 -3.35
CA VAL A 19 1.15 -5.98 -3.68
C VAL A 19 2.45 -5.34 -3.18
N LEU A 20 2.93 -5.69 -1.97
CA LEU A 20 4.21 -5.19 -1.46
C LEU A 20 5.40 -5.67 -2.31
N GLN A 21 5.38 -6.92 -2.79
CA GLN A 21 6.43 -7.41 -3.69
C GLN A 21 6.42 -6.67 -5.03
N GLU A 22 5.23 -6.40 -5.59
CA GLU A 22 5.07 -5.69 -6.86
C GLU A 22 5.41 -4.19 -6.74
N ALA A 23 5.12 -3.57 -5.59
CA ALA A 23 5.37 -2.15 -5.35
C ALA A 23 6.85 -1.86 -5.05
N ARG A 24 7.57 -2.79 -4.40
CA ARG A 24 8.98 -2.62 -4.03
C ARG A 24 9.89 -2.13 -5.17
N PRO A 25 9.89 -2.72 -6.38
CA PRO A 25 10.74 -2.23 -7.48
C PRO A 25 10.30 -0.89 -8.07
N LYS A 26 9.13 -0.36 -7.70
CA LYS A 26 8.64 0.96 -8.14
C LYS A 26 9.06 2.09 -7.21
N VAL A 27 9.49 1.78 -5.99
CA VAL A 27 10.08 2.74 -5.07
C VAL A 27 11.53 2.98 -5.51
N ASP A 28 11.69 3.87 -6.48
CA ASP A 28 12.98 4.20 -7.09
C ASP A 28 13.15 5.71 -7.30
N VAL A 29 14.40 6.17 -7.33
CA VAL A 29 14.76 7.59 -7.42
C VAL A 29 14.13 8.23 -8.66
N GLY A 30 13.46 9.37 -8.46
CA GLY A 30 12.77 10.13 -9.50
C GLY A 30 11.34 9.68 -9.79
N VAL A 31 10.89 8.54 -9.24
CA VAL A 31 9.49 8.10 -9.40
C VAL A 31 8.57 8.97 -8.53
N PRO A 32 7.43 9.46 -9.05
CA PRO A 32 6.44 10.20 -8.26
C PRO A 32 5.85 9.35 -7.14
N LEU A 33 5.71 9.93 -5.94
CA LEU A 33 5.07 9.26 -4.81
C LEU A 33 3.62 8.88 -5.15
N LEU A 34 2.92 9.79 -5.85
CA LEU A 34 1.54 9.58 -6.28
C LEU A 34 1.39 8.35 -7.18
N GLU A 35 2.33 8.11 -8.11
CA GLU A 35 2.30 6.94 -8.99
C GLU A 35 2.36 5.63 -8.21
N VAL A 36 3.22 5.55 -7.18
CA VAL A 36 3.33 4.35 -6.35
C VAL A 36 2.09 4.17 -5.47
N ALA A 37 1.52 5.25 -4.93
CA ALA A 37 0.29 5.19 -4.13
C ALA A 37 -0.89 4.68 -4.97
N GLU A 38 -1.10 5.24 -6.16
CA GLU A 38 -2.14 4.82 -7.10
C GLU A 38 -1.94 3.37 -7.57
N PHE A 39 -0.69 2.99 -7.87
CA PHE A 39 -0.37 1.60 -8.24
C PHE A 39 -0.75 0.61 -7.13
N VAL A 40 -0.34 0.87 -5.89
CA VAL A 40 -0.65 0.00 -4.74
C VAL A 40 -2.15 -0.17 -4.59
N GLU A 41 -2.87 0.95 -4.61
CA GLU A 41 -4.32 0.97 -4.44
C GLU A 41 -5.07 0.24 -5.56
N GLU A 42 -4.68 0.45 -6.82
CA GLU A 42 -5.27 -0.26 -7.95
C GLU A 42 -4.91 -1.76 -7.94
N ALA A 43 -3.67 -2.11 -7.58
CA ALA A 43 -3.24 -3.49 -7.46
C ALA A 43 -4.07 -4.25 -6.42
N ILE A 44 -4.36 -3.64 -5.25
CA ILE A 44 -5.26 -4.22 -4.24
C ILE A 44 -6.65 -4.51 -4.82
N ARG A 45 -7.24 -3.53 -5.51
CA ARG A 45 -8.57 -3.66 -6.14
C ARG A 45 -8.59 -4.77 -7.19
N SER A 46 -7.57 -4.82 -8.05
CA SER A 46 -7.45 -5.82 -9.12
C SER A 46 -7.36 -7.26 -8.60
N LYS A 47 -6.80 -7.46 -7.40
CA LYS A 47 -6.64 -8.77 -6.74
C LYS A 47 -7.84 -9.16 -5.86
N GLY A 48 -8.92 -8.37 -5.89
CA GLY A 48 -10.18 -8.67 -5.19
C GLY A 48 -10.16 -8.34 -3.70
N GLY A 49 -9.33 -7.39 -3.28
CA GLY A 49 -9.40 -6.72 -1.98
C GLY A 49 -9.78 -5.25 -2.15
N LEU A 50 -9.82 -4.52 -1.04
CA LEU A 50 -9.96 -3.05 -1.02
C LEU A 50 -8.94 -2.44 -0.05
N PRO A 51 -8.46 -1.21 -0.26
CA PRO A 51 -7.57 -0.57 0.70
C PRO A 51 -8.26 -0.41 2.06
N ALA A 52 -7.63 -0.91 3.12
CA ALA A 52 -8.13 -0.73 4.49
C ALA A 52 -7.91 0.72 4.98
N PHE A 53 -6.88 1.36 4.47
CA PHE A 53 -6.55 2.77 4.65
C PHE A 53 -5.75 3.24 3.41
N PRO A 54 -5.55 4.57 3.21
CA PRO A 54 -4.80 5.08 2.05
C PRO A 54 -3.38 4.52 1.98
N CYS A 55 -2.80 4.33 0.79
CA CYS A 55 -1.38 3.96 0.72
C CYS A 55 -0.51 5.06 1.35
N ASN A 56 0.28 4.69 2.36
CA ASN A 56 1.07 5.60 3.15
C ASN A 56 2.55 5.51 2.75
N ILE A 57 3.15 6.64 2.39
CA ILE A 57 4.55 6.73 1.91
C ILE A 57 5.28 7.81 2.70
N SER A 58 5.93 7.43 3.79
CA SER A 58 6.60 8.39 4.67
C SER A 58 8.12 8.39 4.46
N LEU A 59 8.70 9.57 4.20
CA LEU A 59 10.12 9.74 3.91
C LEU A 59 10.92 10.24 5.12
N ASP A 60 12.11 9.69 5.31
CA ASP A 60 13.12 10.11 6.28
C ASP A 60 12.54 10.32 7.70
N ARG A 61 12.56 11.57 8.21
CA ARG A 61 12.07 11.92 9.55
C ARG A 61 10.56 11.80 9.74
N SER A 62 9.78 11.73 8.66
CA SER A 62 8.32 11.58 8.76
C SER A 62 8.00 10.15 9.18
N ALA A 63 7.41 9.93 10.35
CA ALA A 63 7.24 8.56 10.86
C ALA A 63 6.18 7.75 10.11
N ALA A 64 4.99 8.33 9.88
CA ALA A 64 3.82 7.66 9.34
C ALA A 64 2.80 8.67 8.76
N HIS A 65 1.71 8.17 8.19
CA HIS A 65 0.50 8.93 7.83
C HIS A 65 0.62 9.94 6.68
N TYR A 66 1.75 9.95 5.97
CA TYR A 66 1.82 10.70 4.72
C TYR A 66 1.20 9.89 3.57
N THR A 67 0.27 10.49 2.83
CA THR A 67 -0.22 9.97 1.55
C THR A 67 -0.23 11.12 0.54
N PRO A 68 0.22 10.92 -0.71
CA PRO A 68 0.27 11.98 -1.71
C PRO A 68 -1.14 12.44 -2.08
N SER A 69 -1.32 13.75 -2.22
CA SER A 69 -2.56 14.32 -2.76
C SER A 69 -2.58 14.26 -4.30
N PRO A 70 -3.74 14.44 -4.98
CA PRO A 70 -3.80 14.41 -6.45
C PRO A 70 -2.95 15.47 -7.17
N LYS A 71 -2.40 16.45 -6.45
CA LYS A 71 -1.50 17.50 -6.99
C LYS A 71 -0.11 17.43 -6.38
N ASP A 72 0.23 16.33 -5.70
CA ASP A 72 1.54 16.14 -5.13
C ASP A 72 2.56 15.84 -6.24
N GLU A 73 3.56 16.70 -6.35
CA GLU A 73 4.64 16.60 -7.33
C GLU A 73 5.92 16.00 -6.70
N SER A 74 5.84 15.51 -5.46
CA SER A 74 6.98 14.90 -4.77
C SER A 74 7.42 13.61 -5.46
N VAL A 75 8.74 13.44 -5.57
CA VAL A 75 9.39 12.25 -6.11
C VAL A 75 10.30 11.62 -5.07
N PHE A 76 10.58 10.32 -5.19
CA PHE A 76 11.61 9.68 -4.37
C PHE A 76 13.00 10.24 -4.72
N ALA A 77 13.81 10.48 -3.71
CA ALA A 77 15.25 10.69 -3.81
C ALA A 77 15.99 9.51 -3.14
N GLU A 78 17.24 9.68 -2.75
CA GLU A 78 17.97 8.72 -1.89
C GLU A 78 17.44 8.75 -0.44
N ASN A 79 16.13 8.48 -0.27
CA ASN A 79 15.43 8.55 1.01
C ASN A 79 15.37 7.20 1.71
N MET A 80 15.20 7.24 3.04
CA MET A 80 14.65 6.11 3.78
C MET A 80 13.12 6.12 3.68
N VAL A 81 12.56 5.13 2.98
CA VAL A 81 11.13 5.03 2.69
C VAL A 81 10.43 4.08 3.66
N LYS A 82 9.31 4.52 4.25
CA LYS A 82 8.33 3.63 4.89
C LYS A 82 7.11 3.55 3.98
N LEU A 83 6.90 2.38 3.39
CA LEU A 83 5.71 2.04 2.62
C LEU A 83 4.77 1.24 3.53
N ASP A 84 3.62 1.81 3.83
CA ASP A 84 2.61 1.23 4.72
C ASP A 84 1.31 1.05 3.95
N VAL A 85 0.82 -0.19 3.92
CA VAL A 85 -0.23 -0.67 3.03
C VAL A 85 -1.17 -1.52 3.85
N GLY A 86 -2.47 -1.26 3.74
CA GLY A 86 -3.51 -2.05 4.38
C GLY A 86 -4.50 -2.58 3.37
N VAL A 87 -4.86 -3.86 3.50
CA VAL A 87 -5.85 -4.52 2.66
C VAL A 87 -6.99 -5.03 3.52
N HIS A 88 -8.23 -4.90 3.07
CA HIS A 88 -9.33 -5.65 3.65
C HIS A 88 -10.08 -6.48 2.62
N VAL A 89 -10.62 -7.60 3.10
CA VAL A 89 -11.65 -8.40 2.42
C VAL A 89 -12.83 -8.46 3.37
N ASP A 90 -14.00 -7.99 2.94
CA ASP A 90 -15.24 -7.93 3.75
C ASP A 90 -15.09 -7.26 5.13
N GLY A 91 -14.10 -6.37 5.25
CA GLY A 91 -13.82 -5.61 6.47
C GLY A 91 -12.77 -6.24 7.38
N TYR A 92 -12.24 -7.42 7.02
CA TYR A 92 -11.16 -8.09 7.74
C TYR A 92 -9.81 -7.62 7.19
N ILE A 93 -9.04 -6.94 8.04
CA ILE A 93 -7.85 -6.15 7.67
C ILE A 93 -6.57 -6.97 7.83
N ALA A 94 -5.66 -6.86 6.86
CA ALA A 94 -4.26 -7.26 6.95
C ALA A 94 -3.36 -6.07 6.64
#